data_AF-A0A7C2FIN1-F1
#
_entry.id   AF-A0A7C2FIN1-F1
#
_cell.length_a   1.000
_cell.length_b   1.000
_cell.length_c   1.000
_cell.angle_alpha   90.00
_cell.angle_beta   90.00
_cell.angle_gamma   90.00
#
_symmetry.space_group_name_H-M   'P 1'
#
loop_
_entity.id
_entity.type
_entity.pdbx_description
1 polymer ?
#
loop_
_entity_poly.entity_id
_entity_poly.type
_entity_poly.pdbx_seq_one_letter_code
_entity_poly.pdbx_strand_id
1 'polypeptide(L)'
;HDRRMAAELGLDLERFLTIDDLVQSDDVFFAATGVTGGELLAGVEFTPRGAVSESLVMRSRSGTIRRIRAEHHWRKLQGMANGR
;
A
#
# COMPACT_ATOMS: atom_id res chain seq x y z
N HIS A 1 -25.36 15.96 -6.43
CA HIS A 1 -24.78 16.35 -5.14
C HIS A 1 -23.29 16.62 -5.34
N ASP A 2 -22.57 15.65 -5.88
CA ASP A 2 -21.11 15.68 -6.10
C ASP A 2 -20.61 16.86 -6.95
N ARG A 3 -21.32 17.26 -8.02
CA ARG A 3 -20.95 18.44 -8.82
C ARG A 3 -20.99 19.76 -8.03
N ARG A 4 -21.93 19.91 -7.09
CA ARG A 4 -22.00 21.10 -6.23
C ARG A 4 -20.82 21.12 -5.27
N MET A 5 -20.52 19.98 -4.66
CA MET A 5 -19.37 19.82 -3.78
C MET A 5 -18.05 20.10 -4.50
N ALA A 6 -17.87 19.60 -5.72
CA ALA A 6 -16.67 19.88 -6.52
C ALA A 6 -16.53 21.37 -6.84
N ALA A 7 -17.63 22.05 -7.20
CA ALA A 7 -17.63 23.49 -7.45
C ALA A 7 -17.34 24.31 -6.18
N GLU A 8 -17.90 23.91 -5.04
CA GLU A 8 -17.63 24.51 -3.71
C GLU A 8 -16.15 24.34 -3.31
N LEU A 9 -15.52 23.23 -3.72
CA LEU A 9 -14.08 22.97 -3.53
C LEU A 9 -13.20 23.62 -4.62
N GLY A 10 -13.79 24.32 -5.60
CA GLY A 10 -13.05 24.97 -6.68
C GLY A 10 -12.37 24.01 -7.66
N LEU A 11 -12.86 22.77 -7.75
CA LEU A 11 -12.33 21.77 -8.67
C LEU A 11 -12.86 22.01 -10.09
N ASP A 12 -11.95 22.14 -11.05
CA ASP A 12 -12.28 22.14 -12.47
C ASP A 12 -12.54 20.69 -12.94
N LEU A 13 -13.79 20.42 -13.32
CA LEU A 13 -14.23 19.09 -13.75
C LEU A 13 -13.83 18.74 -15.18
N GLU A 14 -13.43 19.73 -15.98
CA GLU A 14 -12.99 19.52 -17.37
C GLU A 14 -11.46 19.37 -17.45
N ARG A 15 -10.75 19.60 -16.34
CA ARG A 15 -9.30 19.44 -16.29
C ARG A 15 -8.91 17.98 -16.40
N PHE A 16 -8.03 17.69 -17.35
CA PHE A 16 -7.30 16.43 -17.39
C PHE A 16 -6.17 16.42 -16.35
N LEU A 17 -6.21 15.48 -15.41
CA LEU A 17 -5.17 15.32 -14.39
C LEU A 17 -4.18 14.24 -14.83
N THR A 18 -2.92 14.63 -14.95
CA THR A 18 -1.76 13.75 -15.15
C THR A 18 -1.30 13.17 -13.81
N ILE A 19 -0.35 12.22 -13.85
CA ILE A 19 0.25 11.70 -12.60
C ILE A 19 0.95 12.82 -11.82
N ASP A 20 1.62 13.75 -12.51
CA ASP A 20 2.33 14.86 -11.89
C ASP A 20 1.37 15.87 -11.23
N ASP A 21 0.11 15.94 -11.72
CA ASP A 21 -0.94 16.71 -11.06
C ASP A 21 -1.43 16.05 -9.76
N LEU A 22 -1.43 14.71 -9.71
CA LEU A 22 -1.89 13.92 -8.57
C LEU A 22 -0.80 13.74 -7.49
N VAL A 23 0.46 13.66 -7.90
CA VAL A 23 1.61 13.45 -7.02
C VAL A 23 2.76 14.35 -7.46
N GLN A 24 2.88 15.51 -6.81
CA GLN A 24 3.82 16.58 -7.21
C GLN A 24 5.24 16.42 -6.64
N SER A 25 5.47 15.45 -5.74
CA SER A 25 6.77 15.25 -5.09
C SER A 25 7.68 14.35 -5.92
N ASP A 26 8.96 14.71 -6.00
CA ASP A 26 10.01 13.82 -6.56
C ASP A 26 10.47 12.74 -5.57
N ASP A 27 10.07 12.84 -4.30
CA ASP A 27 10.38 11.88 -3.22
C ASP A 27 9.09 11.26 -2.69
N VAL A 28 8.70 10.12 -3.29
CA VAL A 28 7.45 9.41 -3.08
C VAL A 28 7.77 7.98 -2.70
N PHE A 29 7.01 7.45 -1.74
CA PHE A 29 7.03 6.06 -1.35
C PHE A 29 5.68 5.43 -1.66
N PHE A 30 5.69 4.23 -2.22
CA PHE A 30 4.50 3.41 -2.40
C PHE A 30 4.72 2.05 -1.76
N ALA A 31 3.71 1.57 -1.05
CA ALA A 31 3.70 0.25 -0.44
C ALA A 31 2.32 -0.39 -0.60
N ALA A 32 2.29 -1.65 -1.00
CA ALA A 32 1.08 -2.45 -1.11
C ALA A 32 1.34 -3.86 -0.60
N THR A 33 0.34 -4.49 0.03
CA THR A 33 0.40 -5.87 0.52
C THR A 33 -0.84 -6.60 0.03
N GLY A 34 -0.67 -7.80 -0.52
CA GLY A 34 -1.79 -8.62 -0.96
C GLY A 34 -2.59 -9.12 0.24
N VAL A 35 -3.89 -8.82 0.28
CA VAL A 35 -4.82 -9.35 1.29
C VAL A 35 -5.43 -10.65 0.77
N THR A 36 -6.07 -10.57 -0.39
CA THR A 36 -6.52 -11.71 -1.19
C THR A 36 -5.61 -11.88 -2.40
N GLY A 37 -5.57 -13.10 -2.96
CA GLY A 37 -4.73 -13.38 -4.12
C GLY A 37 -5.11 -12.54 -5.34
N GLY A 38 -4.12 -11.93 -5.98
CA GLY A 38 -4.25 -11.23 -7.25
C GLY A 38 -3.00 -11.37 -8.10
N GLU A 39 -3.04 -10.86 -9.33
CA GLU A 39 -1.93 -11.01 -10.29
C GLU A 39 -0.64 -10.31 -9.85
N LEU A 40 -0.75 -9.21 -9.11
CA LEU A 40 0.42 -8.43 -8.69
C LEU A 40 1.07 -8.96 -7.41
N LEU A 41 0.25 -9.38 -6.44
CA LEU A 41 0.67 -9.82 -5.11
C LEU A 41 -0.17 -11.01 -4.65
N ALA A 42 0.49 -12.02 -4.09
CA ALA A 42 -0.16 -13.09 -3.38
C ALA A 42 -0.91 -12.56 -2.15
N GLY A 43 -2.07 -13.14 -1.88
CA GLY A 43 -2.83 -12.87 -0.67
C GLY A 43 -2.12 -13.41 0.57
N VAL A 44 -2.62 -13.04 1.75
CA VAL A 44 -2.10 -13.57 3.00
C VAL A 44 -2.38 -15.07 3.10
N GLU A 45 -1.33 -15.86 3.29
CA GLU A 45 -1.42 -17.29 3.56
C GLU A 45 -1.32 -17.53 5.06
N PHE A 46 -2.36 -18.12 5.65
CA PHE A 46 -2.32 -18.55 7.05
C PHE A 46 -1.81 -20.00 7.13
N THR A 47 -0.76 -20.20 7.91
CA THR A 47 -0.19 -21.53 8.21
C THR A 47 -0.57 -21.95 9.63
N PRO A 48 -0.15 -23.12 10.15
CA PRO A 48 -0.29 -23.43 11.57
C PRO A 48 0.68 -22.67 12.50
N ARG A 49 1.75 -22.06 11.95
CA ARG A 49 2.83 -21.42 12.74
C ARG A 49 2.89 -19.90 12.61
N GLY A 50 2.37 -19.37 11.52
CA GLY A 50 2.31 -17.95 11.24
C GLY A 50 1.43 -17.59 10.06
N ALA A 51 1.53 -16.34 9.65
CA ALA A 51 1.05 -15.90 8.34
C ALA A 51 2.23 -15.62 7.42
N VAL A 52 2.03 -15.75 6.11
CA VAL A 52 2.96 -15.27 5.09
C VAL A 52 2.27 -14.18 4.31
N SER A 53 2.94 -13.04 4.13
CA SER A 53 2.45 -11.94 3.30
C SER A 53 3.42 -11.62 2.18
N GLU A 54 2.89 -11.14 1.06
CA GLU A 54 3.69 -10.55 -0.01
C GLU A 54 3.38 -9.06 -0.16
N SER A 55 4.43 -8.24 -0.20
CA SER A 55 4.34 -6.79 -0.35
C SER A 55 5.23 -6.28 -1.48
N LEU A 56 4.79 -5.21 -2.13
CA LEU A 56 5.58 -4.39 -3.05
C LEU A 56 5.88 -3.05 -2.38
N VAL A 57 7.14 -2.67 -2.29
CA VAL A 57 7.57 -1.37 -1.76
C VAL A 57 8.49 -0.70 -2.77
N MET A 58 8.23 0.56 -3.09
CA MET A 58 9.02 1.33 -4.05
C MET A 58 9.21 2.78 -3.62
N ARG A 59 10.27 3.40 -4.15
CA ARG A 59 10.58 4.82 -3.93
C ARG A 59 11.01 5.50 -5.22
N SER A 60 10.38 6.62 -5.57
CA SER A 60 10.68 7.40 -6.79
C SER A 60 12.15 7.82 -6.83
N ARG A 61 12.64 8.45 -5.76
CA ARG A 61 13.98 9.04 -5.70
C ARG A 61 15.11 8.03 -5.92
N SER A 62 14.93 6.77 -5.50
CA SER A 62 15.95 5.73 -5.70
C SER A 62 15.64 4.80 -6.87
N GLY A 63 14.46 4.93 -7.50
CA GLY A 63 13.95 4.00 -8.51
C GLY A 63 13.83 2.54 -8.03
N THR A 64 14.00 2.28 -6.73
CA THR A 64 14.12 0.91 -6.21
C THR A 64 12.75 0.31 -6.03
N ILE A 65 12.59 -0.91 -6.51
CA ILE A 65 11.40 -1.74 -6.32
C ILE A 65 11.80 -2.95 -5.49
N ARG A 66 11.10 -3.19 -4.39
CA ARG A 66 11.30 -4.34 -3.50
C ARG A 66 10.03 -5.16 -3.43
N ARG A 67 10.14 -6.43 -3.83
CA ARG A 67 9.13 -7.45 -3.54
C ARG A 67 9.56 -8.18 -2.28
N ILE A 68 8.71 -8.15 -1.25
CA ILE A 68 9.03 -8.62 0.10
C ILE A 68 8.07 -9.75 0.45
N ARG A 69 8.61 -10.94 0.72
CA ARG A 69 7.88 -12.05 1.34
C ARG A 69 8.24 -12.08 2.82
N ALA A 70 7.25 -11.94 3.69
CA ALA A 70 7.45 -11.89 5.14
C ALA A 70 6.75 -13.07 5.83
N GLU A 71 7.45 -13.71 6.77
CA GLU A 71 6.94 -14.79 7.60
C GLU A 71 6.68 -14.30 9.02
N HIS A 72 5.42 -14.32 9.44
CA HIS A 72 4.93 -13.73 10.68
C HIS A 72 4.65 -14.83 11.72
N HIS A 73 5.58 -15.09 12.63
CA HIS A 73 5.46 -16.22 13.59
C HIS A 73 4.60 -15.86 14.82
N TRP A 74 3.45 -16.52 15.02
CA TRP A 74 2.54 -16.17 16.12
C TRP A 74 3.17 -16.27 17.50
N ARG A 75 3.89 -17.35 17.80
CA ARG A 75 4.51 -17.54 19.13
C ARG A 75 5.36 -16.34 19.54
N LYS A 76 6.14 -15.82 18.59
CA LYS A 76 7.00 -14.66 18.82
C LYS A 76 6.19 -13.36 18.91
N LEU A 77 5.22 -13.18 18.00
CA LEU A 77 4.36 -11.98 17.98
C LEU A 77 3.49 -11.87 19.25
N GLN A 78 2.88 -12.96 19.70
CA GLN A 78 2.09 -13.02 20.93
C GLN A 78 2.95 -12.75 22.16
N GLY A 79 4.18 -13.30 22.22
CA GLY A 79 5.13 -13.01 23.30
C GLY A 79 5.55 -11.53 23.36
N MET A 80 5.63 -10.84 22.21
CA MET A 80 5.90 -9.40 22.15
C MET A 80 4.67 -8.55 22.48
N ALA A 81 3.47 -8.95 22.03
CA ALA A 81 2.23 -8.21 22.28
C ALA A 81 1.77 -8.27 23.75
N ASN A 82 2.01 -9.40 24.43
CA ASN A 82 1.65 -9.61 25.83
C ASN A 82 2.76 -9.19 26.81
N GLY A 83 3.88 -8.66 26.30
CA GLY A 83 5.02 -8.18 27.10
C GLY A 83 4.92 -6.70 27.49
N ARG A 84 3.71 -6.13 27.52
CA ARG A 84 3.42 -4.80 28.09
C ARG A 84 2.60 -4.96 29.35
#